data_AF-A4VN00-F1
#
_entry.id   AF-A4VN00-F1
#
_cell.length_a   1.000
_cell.length_b   1.000
_cell.length_c   1.000
_cell.angle_alpha   90.00
_cell.angle_beta   90.00
_cell.angle_gamma   90.00
#
_symmetry.space_group_name_H-M   'P 1'
#
loop_
_entity.id
_entity.type
_entity.pdbx_description
1 polymer ?
#
loop_
_entity_poly.entity_id
_entity_poly.type
_entity_poly.pdbx_seq_one_letter_code
_entity_poly.pdbx_strand_id
1 'polypeptide(L)'
;MRPSARPVVQALLIASLAGAFIWALSPWASGQAEPWDGDGLYYSGALFTAGVLAGVIVPRPRWALYLGVVVGQVLYLLLFLPLSPLLAVGFAFLLLWSLLFAAGTCAGARLRAR
;
A
#
# COMPACT_ATOMS: atom_id res chain seq x y z
N MET A 1 12.21 -5.98 -27.34
CA MET A 1 11.94 -6.99 -26.27
C MET A 1 10.61 -6.63 -25.62
N ARG A 2 9.58 -7.49 -25.68
CA ARG A 2 8.31 -7.23 -24.96
C ARG A 2 8.57 -7.38 -23.46
N PRO A 3 8.24 -6.39 -22.61
CA PRO A 3 8.35 -6.57 -21.17
C PRO A 3 7.48 -7.75 -20.75
N SER A 4 8.03 -8.68 -19.97
CA SER A 4 7.26 -9.78 -19.40
C SER A 4 6.19 -9.18 -18.46
N ALA A 5 4.93 -9.49 -18.70
CA ALA A 5 3.81 -8.98 -17.88
C ALA A 5 3.78 -9.62 -16.48
N ARG A 6 4.39 -10.80 -16.32
CA ARG A 6 4.39 -11.56 -15.07
C ARG A 6 4.88 -10.77 -13.84
N PRO A 7 6.06 -10.11 -13.85
CA PRO A 7 6.52 -9.31 -12.71
C PRO A 7 5.62 -8.09 -12.43
N VAL A 8 4.98 -7.51 -13.44
CA VAL A 8 4.02 -6.41 -13.26
C VAL A 8 2.78 -6.89 -12.52
N VAL A 9 2.18 -7.99 -12.98
CA VAL A 9 0.99 -8.59 -12.35
C VAL A 9 1.29 -9.01 -10.91
N GLN A 10 2.43 -9.66 -10.68
CA GLN A 10 2.83 -10.06 -9.34
C GLN A 10 3.02 -8.86 -8.41
N ALA A 11 3.67 -7.78 -8.88
CA ALA A 11 3.84 -6.55 -8.11
C ALA A 11 2.50 -5.92 -7.76
N LEU A 12 1.59 -5.81 -8.74
CA LEU A 12 0.24 -5.27 -8.53
C LEU A 12 -0.50 -6.09 -7.47
N LEU A 13 -0.57 -7.42 -7.63
CA LEU A 13 -1.32 -8.29 -6.73
C LEU A 13 -0.80 -8.23 -5.30
N ILE A 14 0.52 -8.39 -5.10
CA ILE A 14 1.10 -8.38 -3.76
C ILE A 14 0.87 -7.03 -3.08
N ALA A 15 1.11 -5.93 -3.79
CA ALA A 15 0.95 -4.60 -3.21
C ALA A 15 -0.53 -4.25 -2.95
N SER A 16 -1.45 -4.64 -3.85
CA SER A 16 -2.89 -4.47 -3.62
C SER A 16 -3.37 -5.24 -2.40
N LEU A 17 -2.94 -6.49 -2.25
CA LEU A 17 -3.28 -7.28 -1.07
C LEU A 17 -2.70 -6.65 0.21
N ALA A 18 -1.46 -6.17 0.17
CA ALA A 18 -0.86 -5.46 1.31
C ALA A 18 -1.65 -4.20 1.68
N GLY A 19 -1.99 -3.36 0.69
CA GLY A 19 -2.77 -2.13 0.91
C GLY A 19 -4.14 -2.42 1.51
N ALA A 20 -4.88 -3.36 0.94
CA ALA A 20 -6.18 -3.78 1.46
C ALA A 20 -6.06 -4.39 2.87
N PHE A 21 -5.02 -5.18 3.12
CA PHE A 21 -4.81 -5.81 4.42
C PHE A 21 -4.48 -4.82 5.53
N ILE A 22 -3.69 -3.76 5.24
CA ILE A 22 -3.43 -2.68 6.20
C ILE A 22 -4.75 -2.02 6.61
N TRP A 23 -5.65 -1.76 5.66
CA TRP A 23 -6.95 -1.19 6.01
C TRP A 23 -7.82 -2.17 6.78
N ALA A 24 -7.87 -3.43 6.35
CA ALA A 24 -8.62 -4.48 7.03
C ALA A 24 -8.20 -4.65 8.50
N LEU A 25 -6.90 -4.52 8.78
CA LEU A 25 -6.36 -4.70 10.12
C LEU A 25 -6.53 -3.44 11.01
N SER A 26 -6.87 -2.29 10.42
CA SER A 26 -6.94 -1.01 11.11
C SER A 26 -7.83 -1.01 12.37
N PRO A 27 -9.09 -1.52 12.34
CA PRO A 27 -9.95 -1.47 13.53
C PRO A 27 -9.35 -2.17 14.75
N TRP A 28 -8.58 -3.23 14.55
CA TRP A 28 -7.91 -3.95 15.64
C TRP A 28 -6.59 -3.32 16.06
N ALA A 29 -5.87 -2.69 15.12
CA ALA A 29 -4.53 -2.15 15.37
C ALA A 29 -4.53 -0.71 15.86
N SER A 30 -5.47 0.12 15.42
CA SER A 30 -5.57 1.55 15.74
C SER A 30 -6.89 1.95 16.40
N GLY A 31 -7.87 1.05 16.46
CA GLY A 31 -9.21 1.35 16.94
C GLY A 31 -10.06 2.14 15.94
N GLN A 32 -9.52 2.47 14.76
CA GLN A 32 -10.19 3.28 13.76
C GLN A 32 -10.40 2.51 12.45
N ALA A 33 -11.51 2.82 11.77
CA ALA A 33 -11.81 2.24 10.47
C ALA A 33 -10.85 2.75 9.39
N GLU A 34 -10.59 4.05 9.37
CA GLU A 34 -9.58 4.66 8.51
C GLU A 34 -8.23 4.66 9.25
N PRO A 35 -7.18 4.04 8.71
CA PRO A 35 -5.93 3.84 9.45
C PRO A 35 -5.17 5.13 9.78
N TRP A 36 -5.42 6.21 9.03
CA TRP A 36 -4.82 7.53 9.30
C TRP A 36 -5.55 8.33 10.39
N ASP A 37 -6.77 7.93 10.78
CA ASP A 37 -7.50 8.58 11.88
C ASP A 37 -7.02 8.05 13.25
N GLY A 38 -6.31 6.92 13.23
CA GLY A 38 -5.76 6.31 14.44
C GLY A 38 -4.58 7.08 14.99
N ASP A 39 -4.54 7.21 16.32
CA ASP A 39 -3.38 7.75 17.01
C ASP A 39 -2.18 6.78 16.90
N GLY A 40 -0.98 7.33 16.67
CA GLY A 40 0.27 6.59 16.71
C GLY A 40 0.87 6.25 15.33
N LEU A 41 1.68 5.18 15.30
CA LEU A 41 2.55 4.85 14.16
C LEU A 41 2.05 3.67 13.33
N TYR A 42 0.81 3.20 13.57
CA TYR A 42 0.30 2.01 12.90
C TYR A 42 0.35 2.15 11.37
N TYR A 43 -0.31 3.18 10.84
CA TYR A 43 -0.45 3.30 9.40
C TYR A 43 0.88 3.61 8.70
N SER A 44 1.66 4.53 9.25
CA SER A 44 2.98 4.89 8.75
C SER A 44 3.96 3.71 8.78
N GLY A 45 4.00 3.00 9.92
CA GLY A 45 4.80 1.81 10.14
C GLY A 45 4.39 0.68 9.20
N ALA A 46 3.11 0.35 9.15
CA ALA A 46 2.57 -0.72 8.32
C ALA A 46 2.83 -0.50 6.83
N LEU A 47 2.61 0.73 6.32
CA LEU A 47 2.92 1.07 4.93
C LEU A 47 4.40 0.91 4.63
N PHE A 48 5.28 1.44 5.47
CA PHE A 48 6.72 1.33 5.26
C PHE A 48 7.19 -0.13 5.33
N THR A 49 6.78 -0.89 6.34
CA THR A 49 7.17 -2.30 6.51
C THR A 49 6.64 -3.17 5.38
N ALA A 50 5.38 -3.01 4.99
CA ALA A 50 4.80 -3.73 3.86
C ALA A 50 5.52 -3.37 2.55
N GLY A 51 5.89 -2.10 2.38
CA GLY A 51 6.71 -1.64 1.28
C GLY A 51 8.06 -2.34 1.23
N VAL A 52 8.78 -2.41 2.36
CA VAL A 52 10.06 -3.13 2.47
C VAL A 52 9.90 -4.58 2.06
N LEU A 53 8.92 -5.29 2.64
CA LEU A 53 8.66 -6.69 2.32
C LEU A 53 8.34 -6.88 0.83
N ALA A 54 7.47 -6.05 0.26
CA ALA A 54 7.12 -6.10 -1.15
C ALA A 54 8.33 -5.81 -2.05
N GLY A 55 9.20 -4.88 -1.68
CA GLY A 55 10.44 -4.57 -2.41
C GLY A 55 11.49 -5.67 -2.33
N VAL A 56 11.53 -6.44 -1.23
CA VAL A 56 12.37 -7.64 -1.11
C VAL A 56 11.84 -8.77 -2.00
N ILE A 57 10.51 -8.98 -2.05
CA ILE A 57 9.90 -10.05 -2.84
C ILE A 57 9.96 -9.72 -4.34
N VAL A 58 9.57 -8.50 -4.72
CA VAL A 58 9.48 -8.03 -6.11
C VAL A 58 10.23 -6.70 -6.28
N PRO A 59 11.56 -6.71 -6.49
CA PRO A 59 12.37 -5.49 -6.52
C PRO A 59 12.06 -4.54 -7.69
N ARG A 60 11.48 -5.05 -8.79
CA ARG A 60 11.01 -4.28 -9.95
C ARG A 60 9.79 -4.97 -10.60
N PRO A 61 8.85 -4.20 -11.21
CA PRO A 61 8.87 -2.74 -11.34
C PRO A 61 8.19 -2.02 -10.16
N ARG A 62 8.84 -0.98 -9.64
CA ARG A 62 8.37 -0.24 -8.44
C ARG A 62 7.10 0.58 -8.68
N TRP A 63 6.87 1.06 -9.90
CA TRP A 63 5.63 1.77 -10.23
C TRP A 63 4.40 0.86 -10.05
N ALA A 64 4.53 -0.43 -10.34
CA ALA A 64 3.46 -1.40 -10.18
C ALA A 64 3.18 -1.71 -8.70
N LEU A 65 4.21 -1.70 -7.87
CA LEU A 65 4.05 -1.80 -6.42
C LEU A 65 3.31 -0.58 -5.85
N TYR A 66 3.68 0.63 -6.27
CA TYR A 66 2.98 1.84 -5.84
C TYR A 66 1.51 1.86 -6.31
N LEU A 67 1.27 1.55 -7.59
CA LEU A 67 -0.09 1.50 -8.12
C LEU A 67 -0.92 0.42 -7.42
N GLY A 68 -0.34 -0.77 -7.17
CA GLY A 68 -1.02 -1.85 -6.47
C GLY A 68 -1.45 -1.43 -5.06
N VAL A 69 -0.54 -0.88 -4.24
CA VAL A 69 -0.91 -0.48 -2.87
C VAL A 69 -1.99 0.58 -2.86
N VAL A 70 -1.98 1.54 -3.79
CA VAL A 70 -3.05 2.54 -3.92
C VAL A 70 -4.37 1.85 -4.28
N VAL A 71 -4.38 0.97 -5.29
CA VAL A 71 -5.57 0.24 -5.73
C VAL A 71 -6.15 -0.60 -4.60
N GLY A 72 -5.31 -1.34 -3.87
CA GLY A 72 -5.75 -2.17 -2.75
C GLY A 72 -6.49 -1.39 -1.67
N GLN A 73 -5.92 -0.24 -1.28
CA GLN A 73 -6.53 0.63 -0.27
C GLN A 73 -7.81 1.28 -0.78
N VAL A 74 -7.82 1.78 -2.02
CA VAL A 74 -9.03 2.35 -2.64
C VAL A 74 -10.15 1.31 -2.73
N LEU A 75 -9.83 0.08 -3.17
CA LEU A 75 -10.82 -0.99 -3.24
C LEU A 75 -11.37 -1.34 -1.86
N TYR A 76 -10.50 -1.40 -0.83
CA TYR A 76 -10.99 -1.64 0.51
C TYR A 76 -11.96 -0.54 0.97
N LEU A 77 -11.57 0.72 0.81
CA LEU A 77 -12.40 1.87 1.17
C LEU A 77 -13.76 1.81 0.45
N LEU A 78 -13.76 1.60 -0.86
CA LEU A 78 -14.99 1.60 -1.67
C LEU A 78 -15.92 0.41 -1.38
N LEU A 79 -15.36 -0.74 -0.98
CA LEU A 79 -16.14 -1.96 -0.78
C LEU A 79 -16.63 -2.15 0.66
N PHE A 80 -15.91 -1.61 1.65
CA PHE A 80 -16.15 -1.92 3.07
C PHE A 80 -16.46 -0.73 3.95
N LEU A 81 -16.27 0.51 3.48
CA LEU A 81 -16.54 1.71 4.27
C LEU A 81 -17.68 2.54 3.68
N PRO A 82 -18.45 3.25 4.52
CA PRO A 82 -19.47 4.18 4.05
C PRO A 82 -18.82 5.32 3.25
N LEU A 83 -19.37 5.62 2.08
CA LEU A 83 -18.85 6.69 1.23
C LEU A 83 -19.11 8.06 1.87
N SER A 84 -18.04 8.86 1.97
CA SER A 84 -18.07 10.21 2.52
C SER A 84 -18.12 11.28 1.41
N PRO A 85 -18.75 12.45 1.64
CA PRO A 85 -18.62 13.61 0.75
C PRO A 85 -17.17 14.04 0.52
N LEU A 86 -16.25 13.68 1.43
CA LEU A 86 -14.82 13.98 1.36
C LEU A 86 -14.01 12.90 0.63
N LEU A 87 -14.64 11.99 -0.09
CA LEU A 87 -13.98 10.87 -0.78
C LEU A 87 -12.78 11.31 -1.64
N ALA A 88 -12.92 12.43 -2.36
CA ALA A 88 -11.83 12.98 -3.18
C ALA A 88 -10.60 13.39 -2.34
N VAL A 89 -10.83 13.94 -1.15
CA VAL A 89 -9.76 14.28 -0.20
C VAL A 89 -9.12 13.01 0.35
N GLY A 90 -9.93 12.00 0.69
CA GLY A 90 -9.45 10.68 1.10
C GLY A 90 -8.55 10.02 0.04
N PHE A 91 -8.88 10.14 -1.24
CA PHE A 91 -8.01 9.67 -2.33
C PHE A 91 -6.68 10.44 -2.42
N ALA A 92 -6.69 11.76 -2.21
CA ALA A 92 -5.46 12.54 -2.15
C ALA A 92 -4.57 12.10 -0.97
N PHE A 93 -5.17 11.84 0.20
CA PHE A 93 -4.47 11.30 1.36
C PHE A 93 -3.89 9.91 1.08
N LEU A 94 -4.66 9.02 0.45
CA LEU A 94 -4.18 7.69 0.04
C LEU A 94 -2.94 7.77 -0.84
N LEU A 95 -2.94 8.64 -1.85
CA LEU A 95 -1.79 8.84 -2.72
C LEU A 95 -0.57 9.33 -1.93
N LEU A 96 -0.76 10.34 -1.07
CA LEU A 96 0.32 10.92 -0.28
C LEU A 96 0.91 9.90 0.71
N TRP A 97 0.07 9.22 1.48
CA TRP A 97 0.50 8.21 2.44
C TRP A 97 1.18 7.02 1.77
N SER A 98 0.72 6.60 0.58
CA SER A 98 1.34 5.51 -0.19
C SER A 98 2.78 5.80 -0.62
N LEU A 99 3.25 7.05 -0.52
CA LEU A 99 4.68 7.36 -0.70
C LEU A 99 5.56 6.70 0.36
N LEU A 100 5.06 6.47 1.58
CA LEU A 100 5.80 5.71 2.60
C LEU A 100 5.99 4.25 2.19
N PHE A 101 4.97 3.65 1.59
CA PHE A 101 5.10 2.32 0.99
C PHE A 101 6.15 2.34 -0.12
N ALA A 102 6.10 3.32 -1.04
CA ALA A 102 7.11 3.46 -2.09
C ALA A 102 8.54 3.60 -1.52
N ALA A 103 8.72 4.39 -0.46
CA ALA A 103 10.00 4.51 0.25
C ALA A 103 10.46 3.15 0.80
N GLY A 104 9.56 2.41 1.44
CA GLY A 104 9.80 1.04 1.90
C GLY A 104 10.22 0.11 0.76
N THR A 105 9.53 0.13 -0.39
CA THR A 105 9.91 -0.70 -1.55
C THR A 105 11.31 -0.40 -2.07
N CYS A 106 11.73 0.87 -2.01
CA CYS A 106 13.08 1.26 -2.39
C CYS A 106 14.12 0.70 -1.41
N ALA A 107 13.85 0.74 -0.10
CA ALA A 107 14.70 0.14 0.91
C ALA A 107 14.77 -1.39 0.75
N GLY A 108 13.63 -2.07 0.63
CA GLY A 108 13.55 -3.53 0.44
C GLY A 108 14.26 -4.01 -0.83
N ALA A 109 14.09 -3.30 -1.95
CA ALA A 109 14.77 -3.63 -3.19
C ALA A 109 16.29 -3.46 -3.09
N ARG A 110 16.78 -2.52 -2.28
CA ARG A 110 18.22 -2.35 -2.00
C ARG A 110 18.75 -3.47 -1.10
N LEU A 111 17.99 -3.89 -0.11
CA LEU A 111 18.37 -5.01 0.78
C LEU A 111 18.53 -6.31 0.00
N ARG A 112 17.63 -6.59 -0.95
CA ARG A 112 17.69 -7.78 -1.81
C ARG A 112 18.86 -7.77 -2.82
N ALA A 113 19.43 -6.61 -3.08
CA ALA A 113 20.51 -6.43 -4.05
C ALA A 113 21.91 -6.50 -3.41
N ARG A 114 21.98 -6.54 -2.07
CA ARG A 114 23.19 -6.83 -1.30
C ARG A 114 23.28 -8.32 -1.03
#